data_AF-A0AAN6YWE3-F1
#
_entry.id   AF-A0AAN6YWE3-F1
#
_cell.length_a   1.000
_cell.length_b   1.000
_cell.length_c   1.000
_cell.angle_alpha   90.00
_cell.angle_beta   90.00
_cell.angle_gamma   90.00
#
_symmetry.space_group_name_H-M   'P 1'
#
loop_
_entity.id
_entity.type
_entity.pdbx_description
1 polymer ?
#
loop_
_entity_poly.entity_id
_entity_poly.type
_entity_poly.pdbx_seq_one_letter_code
_entity_poly.pdbx_strand_id
1 'polypeptide(L)'
;MNRQTDSNPSLAFDAVAVYRAFFDGSVHNFFEATENAVDDGRAHVYLVEGLSPWQERKVRELIPGLPDEFFEWHLQDSLACINSDFQNDRVVLAKWSRAVSQRKEVWQREHKLRTLGSPYNLDDKNPVSSRFDHERYSHISEPYRSYDPTYAYSEKIAAEPKVILRDMIMHAARESISLYHSIDNDKLACVVLFDPSRKYRVTKVTYDTEQSTNEESADFEAFRKDRNSLGRCSTHIRKTRTAPQQNDVIRAVTDAVVQILMEDHAKLLSCLNKAIDDIELSLREGLNSPGSWRVYPSRWRNHLFHQLDAVAYFIALLTQNAVSYPASSTSCSWTRQVKALKTAERKLEAMMRRLEGTYQVLMSSITILESEKAIEQAEVVTRVTNLAFFFIPLSFVSSVFGMNVNVSAGLVVIEG
;
A
#
# COMPACT_ATOMS: atom_id res chain seq x y z
N MET A 1 -18.38 20.14 21.66
CA MET A 1 -18.41 19.25 22.84
C MET A 1 -17.77 17.93 22.44
N ASN A 2 -16.45 17.83 22.57
CA ASN A 2 -15.69 16.60 22.30
C ASN A 2 -15.82 15.69 23.52
N ARG A 3 -16.77 14.75 23.50
CA ARG A 3 -16.66 13.56 24.35
C ARG A 3 -15.64 12.65 23.68
N GLN A 4 -14.40 12.79 24.11
CA GLN A 4 -13.36 11.79 23.92
C GLN A 4 -13.85 10.57 24.69
N THR A 5 -14.49 9.63 23.99
CA THR A 5 -14.90 8.36 24.55
C THR A 5 -13.61 7.61 24.87
N ASP A 6 -13.32 7.44 26.16
CA ASP A 6 -12.28 6.55 26.66
C ASP A 6 -12.64 5.12 26.21
N SER A 7 -12.19 4.77 25.01
CA SER A 7 -12.25 3.40 24.52
C SER A 7 -11.37 2.56 25.44
N ASN A 8 -12.01 1.60 26.11
CA ASN A 8 -11.38 0.67 27.03
C ASN A 8 -10.07 0.12 26.41
N PRO A 9 -8.88 0.46 26.95
CA PRO A 9 -7.61 0.05 26.33
C PRO A 9 -7.43 -1.48 26.36
N SER A 10 -8.21 -2.21 27.15
CA SER A 10 -8.10 -3.65 27.35
C SER A 10 -8.35 -4.53 26.12
N LEU A 11 -9.01 -4.02 25.06
CA LEU A 11 -9.28 -4.79 23.84
C LEU A 11 -8.30 -4.50 22.68
N ALA A 12 -7.39 -3.53 22.83
CA ALA A 12 -6.36 -3.23 21.83
C ALA A 12 -5.08 -4.07 22.01
N PHE A 13 -4.96 -4.84 23.10
CA PHE A 13 -3.75 -5.59 23.44
C PHE A 13 -3.60 -6.94 22.71
N ASP A 14 -4.64 -7.45 22.03
CA ASP A 14 -4.61 -8.76 21.35
C ASP A 14 -3.84 -8.76 20.01
N ALA A 15 -3.42 -7.61 19.50
CA ALA A 15 -2.78 -7.51 18.19
C ALA A 15 -1.24 -7.61 18.21
N VAL A 16 -0.64 -7.74 19.40
CA VAL A 16 0.80 -7.56 19.58
C VAL A 16 1.42 -8.80 20.22
N ALA A 17 2.24 -9.49 19.44
CA ALA A 17 3.04 -10.60 19.94
C ALA A 17 4.52 -10.21 19.91
N VAL A 18 5.12 -10.12 21.10
CA VAL A 18 6.58 -10.12 21.25
C VAL A 18 6.98 -11.57 21.24
N TYR A 19 7.83 -11.98 20.30
CA TYR A 19 8.33 -13.35 20.30
C TYR A 19 9.78 -13.38 20.72
N ARG A 20 10.13 -14.34 21.58
CA ARG A 20 11.51 -14.73 21.86
C ARG A 20 11.86 -15.91 20.94
N ALA A 21 12.82 -15.70 20.05
CA ALA A 21 13.40 -16.82 19.30
C ALA A 21 14.56 -17.44 20.10
N PHE A 22 14.57 -18.76 20.19
CA PHE A 22 15.65 -19.54 20.79
C PHE A 22 16.53 -20.17 19.72
N PHE A 23 17.73 -20.57 20.11
CA PHE A 23 18.75 -21.13 19.21
C PHE A 23 18.36 -22.47 18.59
N ASP A 24 17.39 -23.19 19.16
CA ASP A 24 16.81 -24.39 18.57
C ASP A 24 15.83 -24.07 17.42
N GLY A 25 15.60 -22.78 17.13
CA GLY A 25 14.64 -22.28 16.16
C GLY A 25 13.21 -22.20 16.70
N SER A 26 12.96 -22.58 17.96
CA SER A 26 11.67 -22.36 18.58
C SER A 26 11.43 -20.86 18.74
N VAL A 27 10.18 -20.44 18.57
CA VAL A 27 9.77 -19.05 18.70
C VAL A 27 8.59 -19.08 19.66
N HIS A 28 8.80 -18.59 20.87
CA HIS A 28 7.78 -18.57 21.91
C HIS A 28 7.23 -17.16 22.05
N ASN A 29 5.92 -17.05 22.25
CA ASN A 29 5.32 -15.79 22.67
C ASN A 29 5.91 -15.42 24.03
N PHE A 30 6.47 -14.22 24.13
CA PHE A 30 7.16 -13.70 25.32
C PHE A 30 6.25 -13.73 26.55
N PHE A 31 4.94 -13.52 26.36
CA PHE A 31 3.96 -13.52 27.44
C PHE A 31 3.51 -14.93 27.86
N GLU A 32 3.73 -15.94 27.02
CA GLU A 32 3.38 -17.35 27.32
C GLU A 32 4.60 -18.16 27.80
N ALA A 33 5.80 -17.63 27.59
CA ALA A 33 7.04 -18.24 28.08
C ALA A 33 7.05 -18.15 29.62
N THR A 34 6.65 -19.24 30.27
CA THR A 34 6.68 -19.39 31.73
C THR A 34 8.06 -19.05 32.29
N GLU A 35 8.10 -18.48 33.51
CA GLU A 35 9.30 -18.08 34.27
C GLU A 35 10.37 -19.19 34.44
N ASN A 36 10.08 -20.42 33.98
CA ASN A 36 10.93 -21.60 34.12
C ASN A 36 11.85 -21.86 32.90
N ALA A 37 11.84 -21.02 31.86
CA ALA A 37 12.80 -21.15 30.77
C ALA A 37 14.20 -20.74 31.28
N VAL A 38 15.03 -21.74 31.59
CA VAL A 38 16.43 -21.58 31.99
C VAL A 38 17.13 -20.68 30.96
N ASP A 39 17.53 -19.48 31.41
CA ASP A 39 18.13 -18.44 30.59
C ASP A 39 19.57 -18.82 30.21
N ASP A 40 19.73 -19.68 29.21
CA ASP A 40 21.07 -20.07 28.70
C ASP A 40 21.74 -18.94 27.88
N GLY A 41 21.05 -17.79 27.76
CA GLY A 41 21.59 -16.48 28.10
C GLY A 41 22.56 -15.76 27.15
N ARG A 42 22.82 -16.26 25.94
CA ARG A 42 23.79 -15.59 25.02
C ARG A 42 23.17 -14.70 23.94
N ALA A 43 21.93 -14.94 23.52
CA ALA A 43 21.22 -14.05 22.60
C ALA A 43 19.72 -14.03 22.84
N HIS A 44 19.13 -12.84 22.72
CA HIS A 44 17.70 -12.60 22.75
C HIS A 44 17.29 -11.93 21.44
N VAL A 45 16.38 -12.56 20.69
CA VAL A 45 15.76 -11.96 19.50
C VAL A 45 14.31 -11.70 19.79
N TYR A 46 13.92 -10.43 19.74
CA TYR A 46 12.57 -9.93 19.95
C TYR A 46 11.94 -9.59 18.60
N LEU A 47 10.93 -10.35 18.17
CA LEU A 47 10.13 -10.02 16.99
C LEU A 47 8.90 -9.23 17.45
N VAL A 48 8.66 -8.06 16.86
CA VAL A 48 7.58 -7.14 17.27
C VAL A 48 6.76 -6.74 16.05
N GLU A 49 5.45 -6.94 16.10
CA GLU A 49 4.51 -6.52 15.04
C GLU A 49 3.75 -5.26 15.47
N GLY A 50 3.77 -4.21 14.63
CA GLY A 50 3.13 -2.94 14.93
C GLY A 50 3.95 -2.02 15.84
N LEU A 51 3.52 -0.75 15.93
CA LEU A 51 4.15 0.25 16.80
C LEU A 51 3.13 1.15 17.49
N SER A 52 2.74 0.76 18.69
CA SER A 52 1.98 1.58 19.64
C SER A 52 2.91 2.21 20.70
N PRO A 53 2.49 3.31 21.36
CA PRO A 53 3.30 3.95 22.39
C PRO A 53 3.66 3.02 23.57
N TRP A 54 2.80 2.06 23.86
CA TRP A 54 3.07 1.04 24.88
C TRP A 54 4.15 0.04 24.43
N GLN A 55 4.11 -0.41 23.17
CA GLN A 55 5.14 -1.29 22.60
C GLN A 55 6.49 -0.60 22.57
N GLU A 56 6.52 0.66 22.15
CA GLU A 56 7.74 1.45 22.11
C GLU A 56 8.41 1.49 23.50
N ARG A 57 7.63 1.80 24.53
CA ARG A 57 8.10 1.79 25.93
C ARG A 57 8.64 0.43 26.35
N LYS A 58 7.92 -0.65 26.01
CA LYS A 58 8.33 -2.01 26.36
C LYS A 58 9.61 -2.45 25.65
N VAL A 59 9.76 -2.11 24.37
CA VAL A 59 10.97 -2.42 23.60
C VAL A 59 12.17 -1.65 24.14
N ARG A 60 11.99 -0.39 24.54
CA ARG A 60 13.04 0.41 25.21
C ARG A 60 13.47 -0.19 26.55
N GLU A 61 12.54 -0.74 27.33
CA GLU A 61 12.85 -1.47 28.57
C GLU A 61 13.66 -2.74 28.31
N LEU A 62 13.38 -3.45 27.21
CA LEU A 62 14.03 -4.72 26.87
C LEU A 62 15.44 -4.54 26.30
N ILE A 63 15.71 -3.42 25.61
CA ILE A 63 16.99 -3.16 24.95
C ILE A 63 17.53 -1.80 25.38
N PRO A 64 18.32 -1.75 26.47
CA PRO A 64 18.99 -0.53 26.90
C PRO A 64 19.88 0.02 25.78
N GLY A 65 19.76 1.32 25.49
CA GLY A 65 20.54 2.00 24.45
C GLY A 65 19.99 1.88 23.03
N LEU A 66 18.73 1.45 22.85
CA LEU A 66 18.02 1.61 21.58
C LEU A 66 17.87 3.11 21.25
N PRO A 67 18.32 3.59 20.07
CA PRO A 67 18.15 4.99 19.67
C PRO A 67 16.67 5.39 19.59
N ASP A 68 16.35 6.62 20.00
CA ASP A 68 14.97 7.15 19.94
C ASP A 68 14.47 7.22 18.50
N GLU A 69 15.37 7.57 17.59
CA GLU A 69 15.11 7.73 16.16
C GLU A 69 14.82 6.40 15.47
N PHE A 70 15.13 5.25 16.08
CA PHE A 70 14.88 3.93 15.48
C PHE A 70 13.40 3.73 15.13
N PHE A 71 12.50 4.16 16.02
CA PHE A 71 11.07 4.09 15.82
C PHE A 71 10.59 5.08 14.74
N GLU A 72 11.13 6.30 14.76
CA GLU A 72 10.86 7.30 13.74
C GLU A 72 11.28 6.80 12.35
N TRP A 73 12.47 6.21 12.23
CA TRP A 73 12.97 5.63 10.99
C TRP A 73 12.13 4.45 10.52
N HIS A 74 11.63 3.62 11.45
CA HIS A 74 10.69 2.56 11.10
C HIS A 74 9.43 3.15 10.47
N LEU A 75 8.86 4.22 11.04
CA LEU A 75 7.65 4.88 10.55
C LEU A 75 7.84 5.57 9.20
N GLN A 76 9.03 6.09 8.89
CA GLN A 76 9.32 6.71 7.59
C GLN A 76 9.05 5.76 6.40
N ASP A 77 8.51 6.28 5.29
CA ASP A 77 8.16 5.47 4.12
C ASP A 77 9.33 5.22 3.15
N SER A 78 10.40 6.01 3.25
CA SER A 78 11.56 5.95 2.35
C SER A 78 12.86 5.81 3.13
N LEU A 79 13.87 5.20 2.50
CA LEU A 79 15.24 5.18 2.99
C LEU A 79 15.93 6.54 2.79
N ALA A 80 15.51 7.32 1.80
CA ALA A 80 16.11 8.63 1.50
C ALA A 80 15.92 9.67 2.63
N CYS A 81 14.94 9.48 3.51
CA CYS A 81 14.69 10.36 4.65
C CYS A 81 15.59 10.06 5.85
N ILE A 82 16.42 9.02 5.77
CA ILE A 82 17.22 8.53 6.89
C ILE A 82 18.64 9.03 6.71
N ASN A 83 19.16 9.71 7.73
CA ASN A 83 20.49 10.31 7.67
C ASN A 83 21.56 9.22 7.44
N SER A 84 22.37 9.37 6.39
CA SER A 84 23.44 8.43 6.02
C SER A 84 24.52 8.30 7.09
N ASP A 85 24.71 9.36 7.90
CA ASP A 85 25.75 9.40 8.93
C ASP A 85 25.48 8.43 10.09
N PHE A 86 24.26 7.91 10.20
CA PHE A 86 23.85 6.93 11.21
C PHE A 86 23.85 5.49 10.69
N GLN A 87 24.54 5.18 9.59
CA GLN A 87 24.84 3.79 9.21
C GLN A 87 25.83 3.16 10.19
N ASN A 88 25.39 3.02 11.44
CA ASN A 88 26.03 2.22 12.45
C ASN A 88 25.70 0.76 12.12
N ASP A 89 26.68 -0.15 12.23
CA ASP A 89 26.56 -1.58 11.90
C ASP A 89 25.44 -2.33 12.67
N ARG A 90 24.78 -1.63 13.59
CA ARG A 90 23.73 -2.07 14.49
C ARG A 90 22.32 -1.99 13.92
N VAL A 91 22.06 -1.11 12.94
CA VAL A 91 20.72 -0.86 12.41
C VAL A 91 20.62 -1.34 10.97
N VAL A 92 19.61 -2.17 10.68
CA VAL A 92 19.29 -2.61 9.31
C VAL A 92 17.85 -2.24 9.00
N LEU A 93 17.63 -1.51 7.91
CA LEU A 93 16.31 -1.02 7.50
C LEU A 93 15.96 -1.58 6.12
N ALA A 94 14.88 -2.36 6.05
CA ALA A 94 14.30 -2.82 4.80
C ALA A 94 13.00 -2.08 4.54
N LYS A 95 12.95 -1.28 3.47
CA LYS A 95 11.72 -0.63 3.01
C LYS A 95 11.48 -1.01 1.56
N TRP A 96 10.41 -1.72 1.27
CA TRP A 96 10.14 -2.16 -0.10
C TRP A 96 8.64 -2.14 -0.37
N SER A 97 8.25 -2.58 -1.56
CA SER A 97 6.85 -2.81 -1.90
C SER A 97 6.63 -4.28 -2.23
N ARG A 98 5.54 -4.86 -1.75
CA ARG A 98 5.16 -6.24 -2.04
C ARG A 98 3.87 -6.32 -2.81
N ALA A 99 3.72 -7.37 -3.60
CA ALA A 99 2.47 -7.65 -4.30
C ALA A 99 1.44 -8.29 -3.36
N VAL A 100 0.28 -7.66 -3.22
CA VAL A 100 -0.85 -8.17 -2.42
C VAL A 100 -2.14 -8.11 -3.22
N SER A 101 -3.10 -8.97 -2.89
CA SER A 101 -4.42 -8.98 -3.54
C SER A 101 -5.49 -8.49 -2.57
N GLN A 102 -6.42 -7.69 -3.09
CA GLN A 102 -7.55 -7.12 -2.36
C GLN A 102 -8.83 -7.30 -3.16
N ARG A 103 -9.98 -7.42 -2.49
CA ARG A 103 -11.27 -7.38 -3.17
C ARG A 103 -11.54 -5.96 -3.68
N LYS A 104 -12.07 -5.82 -4.89
CA LYS A 104 -12.34 -4.51 -5.50
C LYS A 104 -13.22 -3.60 -4.61
N GLU A 105 -14.24 -4.15 -3.97
CA GLU A 105 -15.12 -3.43 -3.05
C GLU A 105 -14.37 -2.88 -1.83
N VAL A 106 -13.44 -3.67 -1.28
CA VAL A 106 -12.62 -3.25 -0.13
C VAL A 106 -11.66 -2.14 -0.56
N TRP A 107 -11.04 -2.27 -1.73
CA TRP A 107 -10.20 -1.23 -2.29
C TRP A 107 -10.97 0.08 -2.52
N GLN A 108 -12.18 0.03 -3.07
CA GLN A 108 -13.00 1.24 -3.29
C GLN A 108 -13.30 1.97 -1.98
N ARG A 109 -13.61 1.22 -0.92
CA ARG A 109 -13.83 1.77 0.43
C ARG A 109 -12.57 2.38 1.00
N GLU A 110 -11.44 1.67 0.97
CA GLU A 110 -10.17 2.20 1.47
C GLU A 110 -9.64 3.36 0.62
N HIS A 111 -9.91 3.36 -0.69
CA HIS A 111 -9.60 4.49 -1.55
C HIS A 111 -10.41 5.71 -1.13
N LYS A 112 -11.73 5.57 -0.93
CA LYS A 112 -12.62 6.63 -0.44
C LYS A 112 -12.16 7.19 0.91
N LEU A 113 -11.81 6.31 1.85
CA LEU A 113 -11.29 6.69 3.17
C LEU A 113 -9.99 7.50 3.05
N ARG A 114 -9.05 7.07 2.19
CA ARG A 114 -7.74 7.73 2.03
C ARG A 114 -7.79 9.04 1.22
N THR A 115 -8.59 9.10 0.16
CA THR A 115 -8.60 10.27 -0.75
C THR A 115 -9.63 11.32 -0.39
N LEU A 116 -10.83 10.90 0.04
CA LEU A 116 -11.90 11.82 0.40
C LEU A 116 -11.94 12.11 1.90
N GLY A 117 -11.20 11.34 2.72
CA GLY A 117 -11.27 11.44 4.18
C GLY A 117 -12.63 11.08 4.75
N SER A 118 -13.53 10.52 3.91
CA SER A 118 -14.87 10.11 4.33
C SER A 118 -14.80 8.67 4.82
N PRO A 119 -15.04 8.42 6.12
CA PRO A 119 -15.07 7.06 6.65
C PRO A 119 -16.39 6.35 6.36
N TYR A 120 -17.29 6.92 5.57
CA TYR A 120 -18.65 6.42 5.42
C TYR A 120 -18.87 5.71 4.08
N ASN A 121 -19.69 4.66 4.08
CA ASN A 121 -20.13 3.99 2.86
C ASN A 121 -20.98 4.93 1.98
N LEU A 122 -21.82 5.76 2.59
CA LEU A 122 -22.67 6.74 1.90
C LEU A 122 -21.86 7.92 1.34
N ASP A 123 -22.33 8.51 0.25
CA ASP A 123 -21.74 9.72 -0.34
C ASP A 123 -22.19 11.02 0.38
N ASP A 124 -23.03 10.88 1.42
CA ASP A 124 -23.37 11.98 2.31
C ASP A 124 -22.12 12.47 3.07
N LYS A 125 -21.96 13.79 3.12
CA LYS A 125 -20.85 14.43 3.84
C LYS A 125 -20.90 14.12 5.35
N ASN A 126 -22.10 13.91 5.90
CA ASN A 126 -22.25 13.55 7.30
C ASN A 126 -23.54 12.72 7.54
N PRO A 127 -23.49 11.39 7.37
CA PRO A 127 -24.64 10.54 7.61
C PRO A 127 -25.11 10.56 9.07
N VAL A 128 -24.27 11.01 10.01
CA VAL A 128 -24.63 11.17 11.42
C VAL A 128 -25.64 12.30 11.61
N SER A 129 -25.48 13.44 10.91
CA SER A 129 -26.46 14.53 10.98
C SER A 129 -27.79 14.18 10.33
N SER A 130 -27.73 13.39 9.25
CA SER A 130 -28.91 12.97 8.50
C SER A 130 -29.63 11.77 9.12
N ARG A 131 -29.06 11.16 10.17
CA ARG A 131 -29.55 9.94 10.82
C ARG A 131 -29.81 8.80 9.83
N PHE A 132 -28.97 8.69 8.81
CA PHE A 132 -29.01 7.55 7.89
C PHE A 132 -28.20 6.40 8.45
N ASP A 133 -28.75 5.19 8.32
CA ASP A 133 -28.01 3.96 8.56
C ASP A 133 -26.76 3.94 7.69
N HIS A 134 -25.61 3.71 8.30
CA HIS A 134 -24.33 3.77 7.60
C HIS A 134 -23.33 2.79 8.18
N GLU A 135 -22.32 2.50 7.36
CA GLU A 135 -21.11 1.80 7.79
C GLU A 135 -20.00 2.82 7.93
N ARG A 136 -19.30 2.79 9.07
CA ARG A 136 -18.10 3.58 9.33
C ARG A 136 -16.87 2.69 9.24
N TYR A 137 -15.94 3.07 8.38
CA TYR A 137 -14.64 2.42 8.20
C TYR A 137 -13.57 3.15 9.02
N SER A 138 -12.71 2.38 9.69
CA SER A 138 -11.52 2.91 10.37
C SER A 138 -10.37 1.93 10.26
N HIS A 139 -9.13 2.43 10.21
CA HIS A 139 -7.95 1.57 10.31
C HIS A 139 -7.74 1.16 11.76
N ILE A 140 -7.39 -0.12 11.98
CA ILE A 140 -7.11 -0.65 13.32
C ILE A 140 -5.61 -0.68 13.60
N SER A 141 -4.81 -0.94 12.56
CA SER A 141 -3.38 -1.17 12.70
C SER A 141 -2.55 0.04 12.30
N GLU A 142 -1.54 0.35 13.13
CA GLU A 142 -0.56 1.41 12.91
C GLU A 142 0.88 0.83 12.99
N PRO A 143 1.78 1.21 12.07
CA PRO A 143 1.58 2.16 10.97
C PRO A 143 0.74 1.59 9.81
N TYR A 144 -0.19 2.40 9.30
CA TYR A 144 -0.97 2.07 8.11
C TYR A 144 -0.29 2.65 6.86
N ARG A 145 0.58 1.87 6.21
CA ARG A 145 1.30 2.34 5.02
C ARG A 145 0.46 2.37 3.77
N SER A 146 0.74 3.35 2.92
CA SER A 146 0.14 3.48 1.61
C SER A 146 0.45 2.29 0.70
N TYR A 147 -0.47 2.05 -0.22
CA TYR A 147 -0.35 1.04 -1.26
C TYR A 147 -1.14 1.48 -2.49
N ASP A 148 -0.66 1.06 -3.67
CA ASP A 148 -1.21 1.50 -4.96
C ASP A 148 -1.65 0.31 -5.81
N PRO A 149 -2.75 0.44 -6.58
CA PRO A 149 -3.20 -0.60 -7.48
C PRO A 149 -2.19 -0.83 -8.63
N THR A 150 -2.06 -2.09 -9.03
CA THR A 150 -1.30 -2.51 -10.22
C THR A 150 -2.25 -2.94 -11.32
N TYR A 151 -3.02 -4.02 -11.13
CA TYR A 151 -4.01 -4.44 -12.13
C TYR A 151 -5.23 -5.08 -11.50
N ALA A 152 -6.35 -5.03 -12.20
CA ALA A 152 -7.58 -5.72 -11.81
C ALA A 152 -7.63 -7.09 -12.48
N TYR A 153 -8.16 -8.09 -11.78
CA TYR A 153 -8.39 -9.42 -12.33
C TYR A 153 -9.62 -10.06 -11.70
N SER A 154 -10.25 -11.00 -12.40
CA SER A 154 -11.35 -11.78 -11.85
C SER A 154 -10.86 -13.15 -11.41
N GLU A 155 -11.16 -13.55 -10.18
CA GLU A 155 -10.82 -14.86 -9.66
C GLU A 155 -12.04 -15.78 -9.69
N LYS A 156 -11.87 -16.97 -10.29
CA LYS A 156 -12.89 -18.02 -10.28
C LYS A 156 -12.83 -18.76 -8.95
N ILE A 157 -13.89 -18.67 -8.16
CA ILE A 157 -14.04 -19.46 -6.94
C ILE A 157 -15.03 -20.58 -7.25
N ALA A 158 -14.53 -21.82 -7.20
CA ALA A 158 -15.36 -23.00 -7.28
C ALA A 158 -16.19 -23.09 -5.98
N ALA A 159 -17.46 -22.70 -6.06
CA ALA A 159 -18.46 -22.96 -5.04
C ALA A 159 -19.49 -23.88 -5.71
N GLU A 160 -19.43 -25.18 -5.49
CA GLU A 160 -20.39 -26.10 -6.11
C GLU A 160 -21.83 -25.69 -5.74
N PRO A 161 -22.77 -25.55 -6.70
CA PRO A 161 -22.69 -25.83 -8.15
C PRO A 161 -22.38 -24.63 -9.07
N LYS A 162 -22.07 -23.43 -8.56
CA LYS A 162 -21.90 -22.19 -9.35
C LYS A 162 -20.48 -21.61 -9.24
N VAL A 163 -19.82 -21.38 -10.38
CA VAL A 163 -18.56 -20.62 -10.42
C VAL A 163 -18.87 -19.15 -10.12
N ILE A 164 -18.39 -18.65 -8.98
CA ILE A 164 -18.51 -17.23 -8.62
C ILE A 164 -17.24 -16.53 -9.10
N LEU A 165 -17.38 -15.56 -9.98
CA LEU A 165 -16.30 -14.63 -10.34
C LEU A 165 -16.24 -13.52 -9.30
N ARG A 166 -15.07 -13.32 -8.69
CA ARG A 166 -14.82 -12.19 -7.79
C ARG A 166 -13.85 -11.21 -8.41
N ASP A 167 -14.21 -9.95 -8.43
CA ASP A 167 -13.33 -8.86 -8.85
C ASP A 167 -12.27 -8.59 -7.77
N MET A 168 -11.02 -8.77 -8.18
CA MET A 168 -9.84 -8.58 -7.35
C MET A 168 -8.96 -7.50 -7.96
N ILE A 169 -8.18 -6.86 -7.11
CA ILE A 169 -7.17 -5.88 -7.50
C ILE A 169 -5.85 -6.31 -6.86
N MET A 170 -4.80 -6.34 -7.67
CA MET A 170 -3.44 -6.45 -7.19
C MET A 170 -2.91 -5.08 -6.80
N HIS A 171 -2.13 -5.02 -5.74
CA HIS A 171 -1.53 -3.80 -5.24
C HIS A 171 -0.03 -3.97 -5.00
N ALA A 172 0.69 -2.85 -5.10
CA ALA A 172 2.03 -2.68 -4.57
C ALA A 172 1.91 -2.04 -3.18
N ALA A 173 1.98 -2.86 -2.13
CA ALA A 173 1.87 -2.41 -0.75
C ALA A 173 3.24 -2.17 -0.13
N ARG A 174 3.46 -0.97 0.45
CA ARG A 174 4.71 -0.64 1.12
C ARG A 174 4.89 -1.45 2.39
N GLU A 175 6.09 -1.93 2.67
CA GLU A 175 6.41 -2.68 3.87
C GLU A 175 7.73 -2.17 4.43
N SER A 176 7.85 -2.25 5.75
CA SER A 176 9.03 -1.89 6.52
C SER A 176 9.38 -3.02 7.49
N ILE A 177 10.65 -3.39 7.49
CA ILE A 177 11.26 -4.16 8.57
C ILE A 177 12.45 -3.36 9.08
N SER A 178 12.49 -3.15 10.39
CA SER A 178 13.61 -2.48 11.05
C SER A 178 14.23 -3.43 12.05
N LEU A 179 15.53 -3.66 11.91
CA LEU A 179 16.32 -4.48 12.80
C LEU A 179 17.31 -3.61 13.54
N TYR A 180 17.38 -3.79 14.85
CA TYR A 180 18.43 -3.23 15.69
C TYR A 180 19.06 -4.36 16.51
N HIS A 181 20.37 -4.34 16.63
CA HIS A 181 21.08 -5.21 17.56
C HIS A 181 22.08 -4.44 18.43
N SER A 182 22.25 -4.92 19.64
CA SER A 182 23.23 -4.43 20.60
C SER A 182 23.87 -5.61 21.30
N ILE A 183 25.15 -5.49 21.63
CA ILE A 183 25.89 -6.46 22.43
C ILE A 183 26.25 -5.75 23.72
N ASP A 184 25.69 -6.22 24.84
CA ASP A 184 25.98 -5.70 26.18
C ASP A 184 26.34 -6.87 27.10
N ASN A 185 27.48 -6.78 27.80
CA ASN A 185 27.99 -7.83 28.70
C ASN A 185 28.01 -9.24 28.09
N ASP A 186 28.52 -9.38 26.86
CA ASP A 186 28.52 -10.64 26.09
C ASP A 186 27.11 -11.25 25.91
N LYS A 187 26.05 -10.44 25.98
CA LYS A 187 24.70 -10.84 25.61
C LYS A 187 24.25 -10.05 24.39
N LEU A 188 23.86 -10.77 23.34
CA LEU A 188 23.26 -10.17 22.15
C LEU A 188 21.78 -9.89 22.41
N ALA A 189 21.35 -8.64 22.27
CA ALA A 189 19.94 -8.27 22.20
C ALA A 189 19.63 -7.77 20.78
N CYS A 190 18.64 -8.37 20.14
CA CYS A 190 18.21 -8.03 18.79
C CYS A 190 16.70 -7.78 18.79
N VAL A 191 16.25 -6.66 18.24
CA VAL A 191 14.83 -6.39 17.97
C VAL A 191 14.60 -6.29 16.48
N VAL A 192 13.50 -6.89 16.03
CA VAL A 192 13.02 -6.79 14.66
C VAL A 192 11.58 -6.28 14.70
N LEU A 193 11.38 -5.05 14.24
CA LEU A 193 10.08 -4.44 14.06
C LEU A 193 9.53 -4.77 12.68
N PHE A 194 8.28 -5.19 12.64
CA PHE A 194 7.51 -5.45 11.42
C PHE A 194 6.30 -4.54 11.38
N ASP A 195 5.95 -4.06 10.19
CA ASP A 195 4.63 -3.49 9.97
C ASP A 195 3.54 -4.53 10.31
N PRO A 196 2.42 -4.09 10.92
CA PRO A 196 1.32 -4.98 11.24
C PRO A 196 0.52 -5.34 10.00
N SER A 197 -0.15 -6.50 10.04
CA SER A 197 -1.20 -6.80 9.05
C SER A 197 -2.20 -5.64 8.94
N ARG A 198 -2.50 -5.21 7.70
CA ARG A 198 -3.44 -4.12 7.47
C ARG A 198 -4.86 -4.60 7.74
N LYS A 199 -5.48 -4.04 8.78
CA LYS A 199 -6.83 -4.38 9.19
C LYS A 199 -7.67 -3.10 9.26
N TYR A 200 -8.93 -3.25 8.91
CA TYR A 200 -9.93 -2.19 9.05
C TYR A 200 -11.12 -2.70 9.85
N ARG A 201 -11.72 -1.79 10.62
CA ARG A 201 -12.95 -2.00 11.36
C ARG A 201 -14.09 -1.40 10.58
N VAL A 202 -15.16 -2.18 10.42
CA VAL A 202 -16.45 -1.70 9.94
C VAL A 202 -17.37 -1.63 11.14
N THR A 203 -17.80 -0.43 11.51
CA THR A 203 -18.83 -0.20 12.51
C THR A 203 -20.13 0.12 11.80
N LYS A 204 -21.11 -0.78 11.87
CA LYS A 204 -22.46 -0.56 11.36
C LYS A 204 -23.25 0.23 12.40
N VAL A 205 -23.78 1.37 12.00
CA VAL A 205 -24.59 2.25 12.83
C VAL A 205 -26.01 2.25 12.26
N THR A 206 -26.98 1.82 13.06
CA THR A 206 -28.41 1.86 12.70
C THR A 206 -29.17 2.81 13.61
N TYR A 207 -30.08 3.59 13.04
CA TYR A 207 -30.92 4.54 13.78
C TYR A 207 -32.36 4.04 13.89
N ASP A 208 -32.77 3.68 15.11
CA ASP A 208 -34.18 3.43 15.40
C ASP A 208 -34.91 4.75 15.74
N THR A 209 -36.21 4.80 15.46
CA THR A 209 -37.06 6.02 15.49
C THR A 209 -37.04 6.78 16.81
N GLU A 210 -36.69 6.16 17.94
CA GLU A 210 -36.92 6.75 19.26
C GLU A 210 -35.66 6.95 20.11
N GLN A 211 -34.76 5.98 20.28
CA GLN A 211 -33.52 6.14 21.06
C GLN A 211 -32.67 4.86 21.07
N SER A 212 -31.64 4.80 20.23
CA SER A 212 -30.31 4.19 20.48
C SER A 212 -29.66 3.81 19.15
N THR A 213 -28.36 4.07 19.02
CA THR A 213 -27.54 3.55 17.93
C THR A 213 -27.05 2.15 18.32
N ASN A 214 -27.51 1.12 17.61
CA ASN A 214 -26.84 -0.18 17.69
C ASN A 214 -25.56 -0.10 16.86
N GLU A 215 -24.43 -0.35 17.52
CA GLU A 215 -23.12 -0.39 16.89
C GLU A 215 -22.61 -1.82 16.86
N GLU A 216 -22.62 -2.43 15.67
CA GLU A 216 -21.94 -3.70 15.43
C GLU A 216 -20.60 -3.43 14.77
N SER A 217 -19.51 -3.84 15.41
CA SER A 217 -18.17 -3.71 14.84
C SER A 217 -17.62 -5.06 14.41
N ALA A 218 -17.11 -5.14 13.20
CA ALA A 218 -16.38 -6.29 12.69
C ALA A 218 -15.03 -5.87 12.10
N ASP A 219 -14.00 -6.66 12.40
CA ASP A 219 -12.62 -6.42 11.95
C ASP A 219 -12.32 -7.31 10.74
N PHE A 220 -11.73 -6.72 9.71
CA PHE A 220 -11.44 -7.39 8.45
C PHE A 220 -9.99 -7.15 8.01
N GLU A 221 -9.39 -8.14 7.37
CA GLU A 221 -8.10 -7.98 6.69
C GLU A 221 -8.28 -7.20 5.39
N ALA A 222 -7.42 -6.20 5.17
CA ALA A 222 -7.40 -5.43 3.93
C ALA A 222 -7.00 -6.32 2.73
N PHE A 223 -6.06 -7.24 2.94
CA PHE A 223 -5.51 -8.10 1.90
C PHE A 223 -5.87 -9.57 2.12
N ARG A 224 -6.02 -10.30 1.02
CA ARG A 224 -6.35 -11.72 1.07
C ARG A 224 -5.11 -12.58 1.25
N LYS A 225 -5.19 -13.56 2.16
CA LYS A 225 -4.09 -14.50 2.48
C LYS A 225 -2.81 -13.73 2.82
N ASP A 226 -2.97 -12.62 3.54
CA ASP A 226 -1.86 -11.79 3.92
C ASP A 226 -1.02 -12.54 4.96
N ARG A 227 0.05 -13.21 4.51
CA ARG A 227 1.03 -13.75 5.44
C ARG A 227 1.84 -12.56 5.95
N ASN A 228 1.63 -12.22 7.22
CA ASN A 228 2.40 -11.17 7.89
C ASN A 228 3.91 -11.41 7.71
N SER A 229 4.64 -10.30 7.59
CA SER A 229 6.10 -10.32 7.40
C SER A 229 6.79 -11.02 8.58
N LEU A 230 6.22 -10.88 9.79
CA LEU A 230 6.67 -11.58 10.99
C LEU A 230 6.60 -13.12 10.86
N GLY A 231 5.47 -13.67 10.42
CA GLY A 231 5.28 -15.12 10.27
C GLY A 231 6.18 -15.72 9.19
N ARG A 232 6.47 -14.95 8.14
CA ARG A 232 7.47 -15.34 7.14
C ARG A 232 8.88 -15.32 7.72
N CYS A 233 9.23 -14.26 8.46
CA CYS A 233 10.55 -14.12 9.07
C CYS A 233 10.82 -15.25 10.06
N SER A 234 9.88 -15.55 10.95
CA SER A 234 10.00 -16.68 11.87
C SER A 234 10.17 -18.01 11.14
N THR A 235 9.47 -18.21 10.02
CA THR A 235 9.63 -19.40 9.16
C THR A 235 11.02 -19.49 8.54
N HIS A 236 11.60 -18.37 8.09
CA HIS A 236 12.95 -18.35 7.54
C HIS A 236 14.01 -18.56 8.62
N ILE A 237 13.90 -17.89 9.77
CA ILE A 237 14.79 -18.07 10.93
C ILE A 237 14.81 -19.55 11.35
N ARG A 238 13.64 -20.19 11.45
CA ARG A 238 13.50 -21.63 11.75
C ARG A 238 14.23 -22.54 10.76
N LYS A 239 14.23 -22.18 9.47
CA LYS A 239 14.89 -22.98 8.42
C LYS A 239 16.41 -22.87 8.47
N THR A 240 16.94 -21.73 8.93
CA THR A 240 18.38 -21.44 8.87
C THR A 240 19.21 -22.30 9.85
N ARG A 241 18.60 -23.01 10.81
CA ARG A 241 19.22 -24.02 11.71
C ARG A 241 20.72 -23.76 11.97
N THR A 242 21.04 -22.68 12.68
CA THR A 242 22.43 -22.31 13.02
C THR A 242 22.72 -22.52 14.51
N ALA A 243 23.90 -23.08 14.79
CA ALA A 243 24.52 -23.26 16.09
C ALA A 243 25.01 -21.89 16.68
N PRO A 244 25.45 -21.81 17.95
CA PRO A 244 25.08 -20.73 18.87
C PRO A 244 26.12 -19.60 19.01
N GLN A 245 26.67 -19.07 17.91
CA GLN A 245 27.46 -17.83 18.00
C GLN A 245 26.57 -16.60 17.79
N GLN A 246 26.82 -15.53 18.52
CA GLN A 246 26.00 -14.30 18.46
C GLN A 246 25.93 -13.71 17.04
N ASN A 247 27.07 -13.69 16.34
CA ASN A 247 27.13 -13.20 14.96
C ASN A 247 26.30 -14.05 14.00
N ASP A 248 26.12 -15.35 14.28
CA ASP A 248 25.27 -16.22 13.46
C ASP A 248 23.78 -15.89 13.61
N VAL A 249 23.36 -15.36 14.76
CA VAL A 249 21.97 -14.94 14.99
C VAL A 249 21.62 -13.70 14.19
N ILE A 250 22.41 -12.61 14.31
CA ILE A 250 22.20 -11.37 13.54
C ILE A 250 22.17 -11.69 12.06
N ARG A 251 23.08 -12.56 11.63
CA ARG A 251 23.16 -13.04 10.27
C ARG A 251 21.91 -13.82 9.85
N ALA A 252 21.45 -14.79 10.65
CA ALA A 252 20.28 -15.59 10.31
C ALA A 252 19.02 -14.73 10.16
N VAL A 253 18.88 -13.71 11.01
CA VAL A 253 17.77 -12.75 10.92
C VAL A 253 17.92 -11.85 9.69
N THR A 254 19.12 -11.33 9.42
CA THR A 254 19.38 -10.51 8.22
C THR A 254 19.13 -11.32 6.94
N ASP A 255 19.62 -12.55 6.89
CA ASP A 255 19.39 -13.50 5.80
C ASP A 255 17.88 -13.73 5.60
N ALA A 256 17.10 -13.89 6.69
CA ALA A 256 15.65 -14.03 6.62
C ALA A 256 14.96 -12.79 6.03
N VAL A 257 15.39 -11.59 6.40
CA VAL A 257 14.86 -10.32 5.85
C VAL A 257 15.17 -10.21 4.35
N VAL A 258 16.41 -10.53 3.94
CA VAL A 258 16.82 -10.51 2.53
C VAL A 258 16.01 -11.51 1.71
N GLN A 259 15.75 -12.72 2.23
CA GLN A 259 14.91 -13.71 1.54
C GLN A 259 13.47 -13.20 1.33
N ILE A 260 12.86 -12.59 2.36
CA ILE A 260 11.52 -12.00 2.26
C ILE A 260 11.48 -10.92 1.18
N LEU A 261 12.46 -10.01 1.20
CA LEU A 261 12.58 -8.93 0.23
C LEU A 261 12.70 -9.48 -1.19
N MET A 262 13.55 -10.48 -1.41
CA MET A 262 13.75 -11.10 -2.73
C MET A 262 12.50 -11.81 -3.25
N GLU A 263 11.78 -12.54 -2.39
CA GLU A 263 10.51 -13.18 -2.74
C GLU A 263 9.44 -12.16 -3.15
N ASP A 264 9.34 -11.08 -2.40
CA ASP A 264 8.33 -10.03 -2.65
C ASP A 264 8.66 -9.21 -3.88
N HIS A 265 9.95 -8.93 -4.08
CA HIS A 265 10.45 -8.29 -5.26
C HIS A 265 10.13 -9.10 -6.53
N ALA A 266 10.41 -10.41 -6.52
CA ALA A 266 10.09 -11.29 -7.64
C ALA A 266 8.58 -11.32 -7.96
N LYS A 267 7.73 -11.38 -6.92
CA LYS A 267 6.26 -11.33 -7.09
C LYS A 267 5.80 -9.98 -7.63
N LEU A 268 6.34 -8.87 -7.12
CA LEU A 268 5.97 -7.54 -7.59
C LEU A 268 6.36 -7.34 -9.05
N LEU A 269 7.58 -7.70 -9.45
CA LEU A 269 7.99 -7.61 -10.85
C LEU A 269 7.11 -8.46 -11.78
N SER A 270 6.73 -9.66 -11.36
CA SER A 270 5.79 -10.49 -12.12
C SER A 270 4.44 -9.80 -12.31
N CYS A 271 3.90 -9.19 -11.24
CA CYS A 271 2.64 -8.45 -11.29
C CYS A 271 2.73 -7.21 -12.18
N LEU A 272 3.82 -6.45 -12.09
CA LEU A 272 4.03 -5.25 -12.90
C LEU A 272 4.26 -5.59 -14.37
N ASN A 273 5.03 -6.64 -14.69
CA ASN A 273 5.16 -7.13 -16.06
C ASN A 273 3.79 -7.44 -16.66
N LYS A 274 2.96 -8.19 -15.94
CA LYS A 274 1.61 -8.51 -16.41
C LYS A 274 0.78 -7.24 -16.64
N ALA A 275 0.83 -6.28 -15.72
CA ALA A 275 0.11 -5.03 -15.87
C ALA A 275 0.59 -4.20 -17.09
N ILE A 276 1.90 -4.21 -17.37
CA ILE A 276 2.49 -3.57 -18.55
C ILE A 276 2.08 -4.31 -19.83
N ASP A 277 2.10 -5.64 -19.83
CA ASP A 277 1.65 -6.47 -20.95
C ASP A 277 0.17 -6.16 -21.26
N ASP A 278 -0.68 -6.08 -20.24
CA ASP A 278 -2.10 -5.73 -20.38
C ASP A 278 -2.29 -4.32 -20.98
N ILE A 279 -1.45 -3.34 -20.59
CA ILE A 279 -1.46 -2.00 -21.20
C ILE A 279 -1.03 -2.07 -22.67
N GLU A 280 0.05 -2.77 -22.99
CA GLU A 280 0.57 -2.91 -24.36
C GLU A 280 -0.43 -3.61 -25.28
N LEU A 281 -1.18 -4.60 -24.78
CA LEU A 281 -2.27 -5.25 -25.50
C LEU A 281 -3.45 -4.29 -25.71
N SER A 282 -3.87 -3.58 -24.66
CA SER A 282 -4.98 -2.61 -24.75
C SER A 282 -4.68 -1.44 -25.71
N LEU A 283 -3.42 -1.05 -25.81
CA LEU A 283 -2.96 -0.03 -26.77
C LEU A 283 -3.19 -0.46 -28.23
N ARG A 284 -3.12 -1.77 -28.53
CA ARG A 284 -3.34 -2.32 -29.87
C ARG A 284 -4.82 -2.43 -30.23
N GLU A 285 -5.67 -2.67 -29.24
CA GLU A 285 -7.12 -2.88 -29.42
C GLU A 285 -7.94 -1.58 -29.43
N GLY A 286 -7.28 -0.43 -29.23
CA GLY A 286 -7.92 0.87 -29.03
C GLY A 286 -8.18 1.13 -27.55
N LEU A 287 -7.84 2.34 -27.08
CA LEU A 287 -7.85 2.75 -25.67
C LEU A 287 -9.27 2.95 -25.09
N ASN A 288 -10.10 1.91 -25.18
CA ASN A 288 -11.52 1.93 -24.81
C ASN A 288 -11.75 1.83 -23.29
N SER A 289 -10.71 1.56 -22.48
CA SER A 289 -10.81 1.52 -21.02
C SER A 289 -10.18 2.78 -20.40
N PRO A 290 -10.90 3.72 -19.75
CA PRO A 290 -10.45 5.13 -19.75
C PRO A 290 -9.69 5.65 -18.52
N GLY A 291 -9.50 4.90 -17.43
CA GLY A 291 -9.09 5.52 -16.14
C GLY A 291 -7.74 5.11 -15.57
N SER A 292 -7.54 3.81 -15.39
CA SER A 292 -6.49 3.25 -14.53
C SER A 292 -5.06 3.51 -15.04
N TRP A 293 -4.86 3.31 -16.34
CA TRP A 293 -3.55 3.40 -17.00
C TRP A 293 -2.96 4.82 -17.04
N ARG A 294 -3.77 5.87 -16.85
CA ARG A 294 -3.26 7.24 -16.76
C ARG A 294 -2.52 7.52 -15.45
N VAL A 295 -2.97 6.87 -14.36
CA VAL A 295 -2.50 7.18 -13.00
C VAL A 295 -1.47 6.17 -12.50
N TYR A 296 -1.61 4.91 -12.91
CA TYR A 296 -0.85 3.82 -12.30
C TYR A 296 0.64 3.80 -12.67
N PRO A 297 1.07 4.04 -13.93
CA PRO A 297 2.49 3.96 -14.31
C PRO A 297 3.40 4.87 -13.48
N SER A 298 2.96 6.11 -13.20
CA SER A 298 3.74 7.04 -12.37
C SER A 298 3.93 6.53 -10.94
N ARG A 299 2.92 5.85 -10.38
CA ARG A 299 3.02 5.23 -9.05
C ARG A 299 3.92 4.01 -9.07
N TRP A 300 3.83 3.17 -10.10
CA TRP A 300 4.72 2.01 -10.27
C TRP A 300 6.17 2.43 -10.41
N ARG A 301 6.45 3.52 -11.13
CA ARG A 301 7.78 4.11 -11.23
C ARG A 301 8.33 4.47 -9.85
N ASN A 302 7.53 5.10 -8.99
CA ASN A 302 7.94 5.39 -7.61
C ASN A 302 8.21 4.11 -6.79
N HIS A 303 7.37 3.08 -6.93
CA HIS A 303 7.61 1.79 -6.27
C HIS A 303 8.91 1.12 -6.73
N LEU A 304 9.17 1.11 -8.05
CA LEU A 304 10.38 0.53 -8.62
C LEU A 304 11.63 1.29 -8.17
N PHE A 305 11.55 2.62 -8.10
CA PHE A 305 12.62 3.46 -7.58
C PHE A 305 12.97 3.13 -6.12
N HIS A 306 11.97 3.11 -5.24
CA HIS A 306 12.19 2.74 -3.83
C HIS A 306 12.68 1.29 -3.66
N GLN A 307 12.22 0.37 -4.50
CA GLN A 307 12.76 -1.00 -4.51
C GLN A 307 14.22 -1.04 -4.94
N LEU A 308 14.62 -0.24 -5.93
CA LEU A 308 16.00 -0.14 -6.38
C LEU A 308 16.90 0.40 -5.26
N ASP A 309 16.48 1.48 -4.60
CA ASP A 309 17.19 2.05 -3.45
C ASP A 309 17.37 1.02 -2.32
N ALA A 310 16.32 0.25 -2.01
CA ALA A 310 16.38 -0.78 -0.99
C ALA A 310 17.34 -1.92 -1.36
N VAL A 311 17.30 -2.39 -2.60
CA VAL A 311 18.22 -3.44 -3.09
C VAL A 311 19.67 -2.92 -3.07
N ALA A 312 19.90 -1.69 -3.51
CA ALA A 312 21.23 -1.07 -3.49
C ALA A 312 21.77 -0.93 -2.06
N TYR A 313 20.92 -0.50 -1.12
CA TYR A 313 21.25 -0.45 0.31
C TYR A 313 21.68 -1.83 0.84
N PHE A 314 20.92 -2.89 0.55
CA PHE A 314 21.29 -4.24 0.99
C PHE A 314 22.56 -4.78 0.32
N ILE A 315 22.82 -4.43 -0.95
CA ILE A 315 24.07 -4.78 -1.61
C ILE A 315 25.24 -4.11 -0.89
N ALA A 316 25.14 -2.81 -0.57
CA ALA A 316 26.18 -2.08 0.15
C ALA A 316 26.42 -2.68 1.54
N LEU A 317 25.34 -2.89 2.32
CA LEU A 317 25.39 -3.46 3.66
C LEU A 317 26.05 -4.85 3.67
N LEU A 318 25.61 -5.77 2.81
CA LEU A 318 26.17 -7.12 2.77
C LEU A 318 27.61 -7.14 2.25
N THR A 319 27.97 -6.22 1.35
CA THR A 319 29.35 -6.12 0.84
C THR A 319 30.30 -5.61 1.91
N GLN A 320 29.90 -4.59 2.69
CA GLN A 320 30.68 -4.07 3.82
C GLN A 320 30.89 -5.17 4.88
N ASN A 321 29.80 -5.85 5.26
CA ASN A 321 29.88 -6.94 6.24
C ASN A 321 30.76 -8.11 5.77
N ALA A 322 30.74 -8.44 4.47
CA ALA A 322 31.59 -9.51 3.92
C ALA A 322 33.09 -9.20 4.01
N VAL A 323 33.49 -7.92 3.96
CA VAL A 323 34.89 -7.51 4.12
C VAL A 323 35.34 -7.64 5.58
N SER A 324 34.46 -7.34 6.53
CA SER A 324 34.77 -7.37 7.98
C SER A 324 34.92 -8.79 8.55
N TYR A 325 34.34 -9.82 7.92
CA TYR A 325 34.36 -11.21 8.43
C TYR A 325 34.73 -12.28 7.37
N PRO A 326 35.99 -12.32 6.89
CA PRO A 326 36.36 -13.13 5.72
C PRO A 326 36.62 -14.64 5.96
N ALA A 327 36.67 -15.14 7.20
CA ALA A 327 37.44 -16.37 7.50
C ALA A 327 36.68 -17.67 7.84
N SER A 328 35.34 -17.72 7.84
CA SER A 328 34.60 -18.96 8.11
C SER A 328 33.84 -19.48 6.87
N SER A 329 33.55 -20.80 6.85
CA SER A 329 32.79 -21.54 5.82
C SER A 329 31.45 -20.89 5.41
N THR A 330 31.02 -19.92 6.21
CA THR A 330 29.85 -19.07 6.11
C THR A 330 29.99 -17.92 5.07
N SER A 331 31.19 -17.52 4.62
CA SER A 331 31.40 -16.47 3.60
C SER A 331 30.66 -16.74 2.25
N CYS A 332 30.35 -18.01 1.98
CA CYS A 332 29.64 -18.45 0.77
C CYS A 332 28.17 -17.94 0.69
N SER A 333 27.45 -17.82 1.82
CA SER A 333 26.01 -17.44 1.79
C SER A 333 25.79 -15.96 1.42
N TRP A 334 26.58 -15.01 1.95
CA TRP A 334 26.44 -13.59 1.59
C TRP A 334 26.84 -13.32 0.16
N THR A 335 27.92 -13.95 -0.33
CA THR A 335 28.31 -13.85 -1.74
C THR A 335 27.18 -14.29 -2.67
N ARG A 336 26.47 -15.37 -2.31
CA ARG A 336 25.28 -15.84 -3.03
C ARG A 336 24.14 -14.83 -2.97
N GLN A 337 23.86 -14.25 -1.81
CA GLN A 337 22.81 -13.24 -1.63
C GLN A 337 23.12 -11.94 -2.38
N VAL A 338 24.34 -11.43 -2.30
CA VAL A 338 24.79 -10.26 -3.07
C VAL A 338 24.64 -10.51 -4.56
N LYS A 339 25.00 -11.70 -5.06
CA LYS A 339 24.78 -12.06 -6.47
C LYS A 339 23.29 -12.09 -6.82
N ALA A 340 22.44 -12.61 -5.94
CA ALA A 340 21.00 -12.63 -6.13
C ALA A 340 20.40 -11.21 -6.14
N LEU A 341 20.81 -10.35 -5.22
CA LEU A 341 20.41 -8.94 -5.14
C LEU A 341 20.86 -8.15 -6.37
N LYS A 342 22.11 -8.30 -6.82
CA LYS A 342 22.59 -7.69 -8.08
C LYS A 342 21.80 -8.18 -9.31
N THR A 343 21.31 -9.42 -9.27
CA THR A 343 20.44 -9.94 -10.33
C THR A 343 19.04 -9.31 -10.25
N ALA A 344 18.51 -9.08 -9.05
CA ALA A 344 17.27 -8.35 -8.84
C ALA A 344 17.37 -6.88 -9.27
N GLU A 345 18.45 -6.20 -8.90
CA GLU A 345 18.77 -4.82 -9.32
C GLU A 345 18.71 -4.67 -10.85
N ARG A 346 19.39 -5.54 -11.60
CA ARG A 346 19.33 -5.51 -13.08
C ARG A 346 17.91 -5.74 -13.62
N LYS A 347 17.12 -6.60 -12.97
CA LYS A 347 15.72 -6.84 -13.36
C LYS A 347 14.85 -5.62 -13.06
N LEU A 348 15.08 -4.93 -11.94
CA LEU A 348 14.43 -3.66 -11.60
C LEU A 348 14.71 -2.60 -12.65
N GLU A 349 15.98 -2.38 -12.98
CA GLU A 349 16.36 -1.40 -13.99
C GLU A 349 15.76 -1.71 -15.36
N ALA A 350 15.78 -2.99 -15.77
CA ALA A 350 15.16 -3.42 -17.02
C ALA A 350 13.64 -3.16 -17.01
N MET A 351 12.97 -3.43 -15.89
CA MET A 351 11.55 -3.13 -15.70
C MET A 351 11.27 -1.63 -15.77
N MET A 352 12.07 -0.80 -15.09
CA MET A 352 11.93 0.65 -15.10
C MET A 352 12.08 1.20 -16.52
N ARG A 353 13.09 0.73 -17.28
CA ARG A 353 13.28 1.13 -18.68
C ARG A 353 12.11 0.71 -19.56
N ARG A 354 11.60 -0.51 -19.38
CA ARG A 354 10.41 -0.99 -20.10
C ARG A 354 9.19 -0.13 -19.77
N LEU A 355 8.90 0.08 -18.49
CA LEU A 355 7.79 0.90 -18.02
C LEU A 355 7.85 2.32 -18.61
N GLU A 356 9.02 2.95 -18.58
CA GLU A 356 9.20 4.30 -19.13
C GLU A 356 8.95 4.32 -20.65
N GLY A 357 9.46 3.32 -21.38
CA GLY A 357 9.18 3.17 -22.81
C GLY A 357 7.69 2.99 -23.12
N THR A 358 7.02 2.07 -22.41
CA THR A 358 5.57 1.85 -22.56
C THR A 358 4.78 3.11 -22.18
N TYR A 359 5.18 3.81 -21.11
CA TYR A 359 4.53 5.05 -20.67
C TYR A 359 4.66 6.18 -21.69
N GLN A 360 5.82 6.33 -22.33
CA GLN A 360 6.01 7.31 -23.40
C GLN A 360 5.13 7.03 -24.62
N VAL A 361 5.06 5.76 -25.05
CA VAL A 361 4.16 5.34 -26.13
C VAL A 361 2.71 5.61 -25.75
N LEU A 362 2.33 5.27 -24.53
CA LEU A 362 0.99 5.46 -23.98
C LEU A 362 0.57 6.94 -23.97
N MET A 363 1.45 7.84 -23.52
CA MET A 363 1.20 9.28 -23.51
C MET A 363 1.11 9.88 -24.91
N SER A 364 1.92 9.39 -25.85
CA SER A 364 1.80 9.77 -27.27
C SER A 364 0.44 9.36 -27.83
N SER A 365 0.01 8.11 -27.59
CA SER A 365 -1.30 7.62 -28.01
C SER A 365 -2.47 8.39 -27.38
N ILE A 366 -2.39 8.76 -26.10
CA ILE A 366 -3.40 9.64 -25.46
C ILE A 366 -3.50 10.96 -26.21
N THR A 367 -2.36 11.60 -26.45
CA THR A 367 -2.31 12.93 -27.06
C THR A 367 -2.94 12.92 -28.45
N ILE A 368 -2.69 11.85 -29.22
CA ILE A 368 -3.31 11.64 -30.53
C ILE A 368 -4.83 11.47 -30.38
N LEU A 369 -5.31 10.60 -29.49
CA LEU A 369 -6.75 10.39 -29.28
C LEU A 369 -7.48 11.63 -28.77
N GLU A 370 -6.85 12.40 -27.88
CA GLU A 370 -7.41 13.67 -27.39
C GLU A 370 -7.47 14.71 -28.50
N SER A 371 -6.50 14.72 -29.42
CA SER A 371 -6.51 15.57 -30.61
C SER A 371 -7.62 15.16 -31.59
N GLU A 372 -7.79 13.86 -31.87
CA GLU A 372 -8.87 13.35 -32.72
C GLU A 372 -10.25 13.69 -32.14
N LYS A 373 -10.43 13.51 -30.82
CA LYS A 373 -11.66 13.88 -30.13
C LYS A 373 -11.93 15.39 -30.19
N ALA A 374 -10.91 16.22 -30.04
CA ALA A 374 -11.05 17.67 -30.17
C ALA A 374 -11.47 18.08 -31.59
N ILE A 375 -10.93 17.42 -32.61
CA ILE A 375 -11.32 17.64 -34.02
C ILE A 375 -12.78 17.23 -34.24
N GLU A 376 -13.19 16.04 -33.77
CA GLU A 376 -14.58 15.57 -33.87
C GLU A 376 -15.55 16.55 -33.18
N GLN A 377 -15.19 17.02 -31.98
CA GLN A 377 -15.98 18.02 -31.27
C GLN A 377 -16.07 19.34 -32.05
N ALA A 378 -14.98 19.81 -32.65
CA ALA A 378 -14.97 21.00 -33.48
C ALA A 378 -15.85 20.84 -34.73
N GLU A 379 -15.86 19.66 -35.36
CA GLU A 379 -16.77 19.36 -36.46
C GLU A 379 -18.23 19.38 -36.02
N VAL A 380 -18.55 18.76 -34.88
CA VAL A 380 -19.92 18.77 -34.33
C VAL A 380 -20.37 20.21 -34.05
N VAL A 381 -19.53 21.01 -33.40
CA VAL A 381 -19.82 22.43 -33.15
C VAL A 381 -20.02 23.19 -34.46
N THR A 382 -19.20 22.93 -35.47
CA THR A 382 -19.32 23.55 -36.80
C THR A 382 -20.65 23.18 -37.46
N ARG A 383 -21.05 21.90 -37.42
CA ARG A 383 -22.35 21.44 -37.97
C ARG A 383 -23.53 22.07 -37.25
N VAL A 384 -23.49 22.12 -35.91
CA VAL A 384 -24.54 22.76 -35.09
C VAL A 384 -24.63 24.24 -35.38
N THR A 385 -23.49 24.92 -35.48
CA THR A 385 -23.44 26.36 -35.76
C THR A 385 -23.97 26.66 -37.17
N ASN A 386 -23.61 25.85 -38.17
CA ASN A 386 -24.13 25.98 -39.52
C ASN A 386 -25.66 25.81 -39.55
N LEU A 387 -26.21 24.82 -38.85
CA LEU A 387 -27.66 24.66 -38.72
C LEU A 387 -28.32 25.87 -38.05
N ALA A 388 -27.74 26.34 -36.94
CA ALA A 388 -28.24 27.50 -36.21
C ALA A 388 -28.27 28.77 -37.10
N PHE A 389 -27.25 28.98 -37.93
CA PHE A 389 -27.20 30.10 -38.88
C PHE A 389 -28.36 30.12 -39.87
N PHE A 390 -28.88 28.95 -40.29
CA PHE A 390 -30.06 28.89 -41.15
C PHE A 390 -31.37 29.00 -40.38
N PHE A 391 -31.51 28.26 -39.28
CA PHE A 391 -32.79 28.15 -38.58
C PHE A 391 -33.13 29.38 -37.73
N ILE A 392 -32.14 30.04 -37.10
CA ILE A 392 -32.43 31.19 -36.23
C ILE A 392 -33.09 32.35 -37.02
N PRO A 393 -32.56 32.81 -38.17
CA PRO A 393 -33.22 33.84 -38.97
C PRO A 393 -34.57 33.39 -39.53
N LEU A 394 -34.70 32.14 -39.99
CA LEU A 394 -35.96 31.62 -40.52
C LEU A 394 -37.05 31.57 -39.45
N SER A 395 -36.74 31.06 -38.26
CA SER A 395 -37.64 31.05 -37.11
C SER A 395 -38.03 32.47 -36.69
N PHE A 396 -37.11 33.43 -36.75
CA PHE A 396 -37.42 34.84 -36.48
C PHE A 396 -38.43 35.40 -37.49
N VAL A 397 -38.22 35.19 -38.80
CA VAL A 397 -39.16 35.64 -39.83
C VAL A 397 -40.52 34.97 -39.68
N SER A 398 -40.58 33.66 -39.45
CA SER A 398 -41.83 32.95 -39.18
C SER A 398 -42.53 33.46 -37.93
N SER A 399 -41.79 33.84 -36.89
CA SER A 399 -42.34 34.45 -35.68
C SER A 399 -42.95 35.83 -35.97
N VAL A 400 -42.29 36.67 -36.77
CA VAL A 400 -42.83 37.99 -37.17
C VAL A 400 -44.15 37.83 -37.93
N PHE A 401 -44.25 36.86 -38.84
CA PHE A 401 -45.50 36.58 -39.56
C PHE A 401 -46.55 35.84 -38.74
N GLY A 402 -46.15 35.10 -37.70
CA GLY A 402 -47.05 34.42 -36.77
C GLY A 402 -47.60 35.32 -35.66
N MET A 403 -47.03 36.52 -35.46
CA MET A 403 -47.57 37.50 -34.52
C MET A 403 -48.83 38.14 -35.11
N ASN A 404 -49.96 37.96 -34.44
CA ASN A 404 -51.18 38.76 -34.69
C ASN A 404 -50.94 40.20 -34.24
N VAL A 405 -50.30 40.99 -35.11
CA VAL A 405 -50.15 42.43 -34.86
C VAL A 405 -51.50 43.07 -35.14
N ASN A 406 -52.24 43.42 -34.08
CA ASN A 406 -53.37 44.33 -34.23
C ASN A 406 -52.81 45.68 -34.70
N VAL A 407 -52.97 45.96 -35.99
CA VAL A 407 -52.67 47.26 -36.60
C VAL A 407 -53.71 48.26 -36.10
N SER A 408 -53.59 48.68 -34.85
CA SER A 408 -54.44 49.69 -34.23
C SER A 408 -53.57 50.78 -33.59
N ALA A 409 -52.72 51.41 -34.40
CA ALA A 409 -52.06 52.68 -34.09
C ALA A 409 -51.52 53.30 -35.39
N GLY A 410 -52.25 54.26 -35.96
CA GLY A 410 -51.78 55.01 -37.12
C GLY A 410 -52.83 55.66 -38.02
N LEU A 411 -54.01 56.02 -37.52
CA LEU A 411 -54.87 57.00 -38.18
C LEU A 411 -55.09 58.16 -37.21
N VAL A 412 -54.14 59.09 -37.18
CA VAL A 412 -54.38 60.42 -36.59
C VAL A 412 -55.25 61.17 -37.61
N VAL A 413 -56.55 61.20 -37.32
CA VAL A 413 -57.50 62.07 -38.01
C VAL A 413 -57.14 63.51 -37.62
N ILE A 414 -56.71 64.30 -38.60
CA ILE A 414 -56.68 65.77 -38.49
C ILE A 414 -58.11 66.22 -38.77
N GLU A 415 -58.91 66.42 -37.72
CA GLU A 415 -60.16 67.18 -37.80
C GLU A 415 -59.85 68.66 -37.54
N GLY A 416 -60.27 69.49 -38.49
CA GLY A 416 -60.32 70.95 -38.39
C GLY A 416 -61.75 71.43 -38.21
#